data_AF-X1U7U8-F1
#
_entry.id   AF-X1U7U8-F1
#
_cell.length_a   1.000
_cell.length_b   1.000
_cell.length_c   1.000
_cell.angle_alpha   90.00
_cell.angle_beta   90.00
_cell.angle_gamma   90.00
#
_symmetry.space_group_name_H-M   'P 1'
#
loop_
_entity.id
_entity.type
_entity.pdbx_description
1 polymer ?
#
loop_
_entity_poly.entity_id
_entity_poly.type
_entity_poly.pdbx_seq_one_letter_code
_entity_poly.pdbx_strand_id
1 'polypeptide(L)' 'VHEQKPKKRKKSKYHAAYGKAFKRLAPDYKLKSGAWKKNGFKRCASAARKQAKGMK' A
#
# COMPACT_ATOMS: atom_id res chain seq x y z
N VAL A 1 34.16 17.87 4.18
CA VAL A 1 32.74 17.97 3.76
C VAL A 1 31.94 17.09 4.70
N HIS A 2 31.09 17.66 5.56
CA HIS A 2 30.29 16.86 6.50
C HIS A 2 29.07 16.30 5.76
N GLU A 3 29.11 15.00 5.45
CA GLU A 3 28.02 14.30 4.76
C GLU A 3 26.89 14.01 5.74
N GLN A 4 25.81 14.80 5.67
CA GLN A 4 24.62 14.57 6.49
C GLN A 4 23.84 13.36 5.95
N LYS A 5 24.03 12.18 6.55
CA LYS A 5 23.22 10.99 6.22
C LYS A 5 21.74 11.23 6.55
N PRO A 6 20.80 10.97 5.64
CA PRO A 6 19.38 11.20 5.90
C PRO A 6 18.87 10.26 7.00
N LYS A 7 18.34 10.83 8.09
CA LYS A 7 17.66 10.08 9.16
C LYS A 7 16.39 9.43 8.61
N LYS A 8 16.31 8.09 8.64
CA LYS A 8 15.11 7.34 8.25
C LYS A 8 13.98 7.63 9.23
N ARG A 9 12.86 8.19 8.75
CA ARG A 9 11.67 8.45 9.58
C ARG A 9 10.97 7.13 9.94
N LYS A 10 10.54 7.00 11.20
CA LYS A 10 9.67 5.88 11.62
C LYS A 10 8.35 5.94 10.84
N LYS A 11 7.88 4.79 10.38
CA LYS A 11 6.64 4.69 9.60
C LYS A 11 5.44 4.96 10.52
N SER A 12 4.50 5.81 10.10
CA SER A 12 3.27 6.06 10.87
C SER A 12 2.36 4.82 10.90
N LYS A 13 1.50 4.72 11.93
CA LYS A 13 0.52 3.63 12.10
C LYS A 13 -0.34 3.45 10.83
N TYR A 14 -0.80 4.54 10.23
CA TYR A 14 -1.57 4.54 8.99
C TYR A 14 -0.80 3.91 7.82
N HIS A 15 0.45 4.33 7.59
CA HIS A 15 1.25 3.80 6.48
C HIS A 15 1.62 2.33 6.65
N ALA A 16 1.75 1.86 7.89
CA ALA A 16 1.91 0.45 8.20
C ALA A 16 0.62 -0.34 7.88
N ALA A 17 -0.54 0.14 8.34
CA ALA A 17 -1.84 -0.47 8.08
C ALA A 17 -2.17 -0.53 6.57
N TYR A 18 -1.96 0.58 5.85
CA TYR A 18 -2.14 0.66 4.41
C TYR A 18 -1.26 -0.36 3.68
N GLY A 19 0.04 -0.42 4.00
CA GLY A 19 0.96 -1.36 3.38
C GLY A 19 0.55 -2.82 3.61
N LYS A 20 0.07 -3.15 4.81
CA LYS A 20 -0.44 -4.49 5.14
C LYS A 20 -1.70 -4.82 4.35
N ALA A 21 -2.68 -3.91 4.31
CA ALA A 21 -3.93 -4.08 3.57
C ALA A 21 -3.67 -4.22 2.06
N PHE A 22 -2.80 -3.38 1.49
CA PHE A 22 -2.47 -3.42 0.07
C PHE A 22 -1.82 -4.75 -0.33
N LYS A 23 -0.88 -5.28 0.46
CA LYS A 23 -0.27 -6.60 0.20
C LYS A 23 -1.30 -7.73 0.22
N ARG A 24 -2.27 -7.66 1.13
CA ARG A 24 -3.35 -8.65 1.24
C ARG A 24 -4.30 -8.61 0.04
N LEU A 25 -4.64 -7.42 -0.43
CA LEU A 25 -5.61 -7.21 -1.52
C LEU A 25 -4.99 -7.32 -2.91
N ALA A 26 -3.69 -7.06 -3.05
CA ALA A 26 -2.98 -7.10 -4.34
C ALA A 26 -3.23 -8.37 -5.18
N PRO A 27 -3.20 -9.61 -4.65
CA PRO A 27 -3.48 -10.81 -5.45
C PRO A 27 -4.88 -10.81 -6.07
N ASP A 28 -5.90 -10.31 -5.36
CA ASP A 28 -7.30 -10.30 -5.84
C ASP A 28 -7.51 -9.35 -7.03
N TYR A 29 -6.76 -8.25 -7.05
CA TYR A 29 -6.81 -7.23 -8.11
C TYR A 29 -5.82 -7.49 -9.25
N LYS A 30 -5.00 -8.53 -9.14
CA LYS A 30 -4.10 -8.99 -10.20
C LYS A 30 -4.70 -10.15 -10.98
N LEU A 31 -4.26 -10.29 -12.21
CA LEU A 31 -4.50 -11.45 -13.05
C LEU A 31 -3.56 -12.58 -12.64
N LYS A 32 -3.86 -13.81 -13.07
CA LYS A 32 -2.97 -14.97 -12.85
C LYS A 32 -1.58 -14.77 -13.48
N SER A 33 -1.49 -13.93 -14.52
CA SER A 33 -0.23 -13.49 -15.14
C SER A 33 0.57 -12.48 -14.31
N GLY A 34 0.05 -11.99 -13.19
CA GLY A 34 0.70 -10.98 -12.34
C GLY A 34 0.44 -9.53 -12.76
N ALA A 35 -0.11 -9.30 -13.95
CA ALA A 35 -0.56 -7.99 -14.42
C ALA A 35 -1.77 -7.50 -13.60
N TRP A 36 -1.95 -6.19 -13.50
CA TRP A 36 -3.15 -5.64 -12.86
C TRP A 36 -4.37 -5.84 -13.75
N LYS A 37 -5.52 -6.17 -13.15
CA LYS A 37 -6.81 -6.10 -13.85
C LYS A 37 -7.05 -4.67 -14.35
N LYS A 38 -8.01 -4.44 -15.26
CA LYS A 38 -8.42 -3.09 -15.67
C LYS A 38 -8.77 -2.25 -14.43
N ASN A 39 -8.07 -1.13 -14.24
CA ASN A 39 -8.17 -0.29 -13.03
C ASN A 39 -7.86 -1.01 -11.70
N GLY A 40 -7.22 -2.18 -11.75
CA GLY A 40 -6.97 -3.05 -10.59
C GLY A 40 -6.11 -2.38 -9.53
N PHE A 41 -5.05 -1.67 -9.93
CA PHE A 41 -4.23 -0.90 -9.00
C PHE A 41 -5.03 0.21 -8.30
N LYS A 42 -5.82 1.00 -9.05
CA LYS A 42 -6.65 2.07 -8.51
C LYS A 42 -7.68 1.52 -7.50
N ARG A 43 -8.34 0.41 -7.84
CA ARG A 43 -9.30 -0.26 -6.96
C ARG A 43 -8.64 -0.82 -5.71
N CYS A 44 -7.49 -1.48 -5.84
CA CYS A 44 -6.70 -2.00 -4.72
C CYS A 44 -6.25 -0.88 -3.78
N ALA A 45 -5.70 0.21 -4.30
CA ALA A 45 -5.28 1.36 -3.50
C ALA A 45 -6.45 2.01 -2.75
N SER A 46 -7.61 2.14 -3.40
CA SER A 46 -8.83 2.66 -2.75
C SER A 46 -9.31 1.75 -1.62
N ALA A 47 -9.39 0.44 -1.86
CA ALA A 47 -9.77 -0.54 -0.86
C ALA A 47 -8.79 -0.58 0.33
N ALA A 48 -7.47 -0.56 0.06
CA ALA A 48 -6.45 -0.50 1.11
C ALA A 48 -6.53 0.79 1.94
N ARG A 49 -6.85 1.95 1.33
CA ARG A 49 -7.07 3.20 2.07
C ARG A 49 -8.30 3.14 2.97
N LYS A 50 -9.42 2.59 2.48
CA LYS A 50 -10.63 2.40 3.29
C LYS A 50 -10.34 1.53 4.51
N GLN A 51 -9.66 0.42 4.28
CA GLN A 51 -9.27 -0.51 5.35
C GLN A 51 -8.27 0.12 6.34
N ALA A 52 -7.33 0.94 5.87
CA ALA A 52 -6.38 1.65 6.73
C ALA A 52 -7.00 2.81 7.52
N LYS A 53 -8.08 3.42 7.00
CA LYS A 53 -8.85 4.46 7.70
C LYS A 53 -9.84 3.89 8.73
N GLY A 54 -9.99 2.56 8.81
CA GLY A 54 -10.96 1.92 9.69
C GLY A 54 -12.41 2.04 9.22
N MET A 55 -12.63 2.48 7.97
CA MET A 55 -13.94 2.43 7.33
C MET A 55 -14.20 0.97 6.96
N LYS A 56 -14.88 0.26 7.86
CA LYS A 56 -15.27 -1.13 7.72
C LYS A 56 -16.49 -1.24 6.81
#